data_AF-A0A914UP43-F1
#
_entry.id   AF-A0A914UP43-F1
#
_cell.length_a   1.000
_cell.length_b   1.000
_cell.length_c   1.000
_cell.angle_alpha   90.00
_cell.angle_beta   90.00
_cell.angle_gamma   90.00
#
_symmetry.space_group_name_H-M   'P 1'
#
loop_
_entity.id
_entity.type
_entity.pdbx_description
1 polymer ?
#
loop_
_entity_poly.entity_id
_entity_poly.type
_entity_poly.pdbx_seq_one_letter_code
_entity_poly.pdbx_strand_id
1 'polypeptide(L)'
;MIGVHTMWNEHFGISVVEGMAAGNIMIASDSGGPKMDILHSLDPDRVVGFLADTAEQYAERMVDVIVGMDARSRDRIRLAARDAALRFSEEHFAQHWCDAIAPLVQ
;
A
#
# COMPACT_ATOMS: atom_id res chain seq x y z
N MET A 1 -7.64 -11.19 4.22
CA MET A 1 -7.60 -11.68 2.82
C MET A 1 -6.42 -11.02 2.10
N ILE A 2 -6.19 -11.37 0.83
CA ILE A 2 -5.22 -10.70 -0.07
C ILE A 2 -6.02 -9.87 -1.07
N GLY A 3 -5.52 -8.68 -1.42
CA GLY A 3 -6.03 -7.90 -2.54
C GLY A 3 -4.96 -7.80 -3.63
N VAL A 4 -5.39 -7.76 -4.90
CA VAL A 4 -4.49 -7.76 -6.06
C VAL A 4 -4.78 -6.54 -6.92
N HIS A 5 -3.73 -5.81 -7.30
CA HIS A 5 -3.85 -4.65 -8.18
C HIS A 5 -2.79 -4.68 -9.28
N THR A 6 -3.17 -5.05 -10.49
CA THR A 6 -2.23 -5.36 -11.58
C THR A 6 -2.00 -4.24 -12.59
N MET A 7 -2.58 -3.04 -12.37
CA MET A 7 -2.44 -1.95 -13.33
C MET A 7 -0.99 -1.47 -13.37
N TRP A 8 -0.38 -1.57 -14.57
CA TRP A 8 0.95 -1.05 -14.82
C TRP A 8 0.90 0.47 -14.95
N ASN A 9 1.88 1.14 -14.33
CA ASN A 9 2.02 2.59 -14.31
C ASN A 9 0.75 3.30 -13.84
N GLU A 10 0.09 2.73 -12.82
CA GLU A 10 -1.00 3.37 -12.10
C GLU A 10 -0.52 4.70 -11.52
N HIS A 11 -1.32 5.76 -11.65
CA HIS A 11 -0.91 7.10 -11.24
C HIS A 11 -0.75 7.20 -9.73
N PHE A 12 -1.77 6.74 -8.99
CA PHE A 12 -1.72 6.68 -7.53
C PHE A 12 -2.16 5.30 -7.04
N GLY A 13 -3.41 4.92 -7.31
CA GLY A 13 -3.96 3.63 -6.89
C GLY A 13 -4.74 3.70 -5.58
N ILE A 14 -5.80 4.51 -5.54
CA ILE A 14 -6.68 4.67 -4.36
C ILE A 14 -7.20 3.31 -3.86
N SER A 15 -7.56 2.41 -4.77
CA SER A 15 -8.02 1.06 -4.45
C SER A 15 -7.01 0.23 -3.65
N VAL A 16 -5.70 0.49 -3.81
CA VAL A 16 -4.64 -0.14 -3.01
C VAL A 16 -4.70 0.37 -1.57
N VAL A 17 -4.85 1.68 -1.38
CA VAL A 17 -5.01 2.31 -0.05
C VAL A 17 -6.27 1.80 0.65
N GLU A 18 -7.40 1.75 -0.06
CA GLU A 18 -8.67 1.23 0.46
C GLU A 18 -8.54 -0.24 0.88
N GLY A 19 -7.87 -1.06 0.06
CA GLY A 19 -7.57 -2.44 0.39
C GLY A 19 -6.74 -2.59 1.66
N MET A 20 -5.69 -1.77 1.82
CA MET A 20 -4.88 -1.73 3.04
C MET A 20 -5.73 -1.36 4.26
N ALA A 21 -6.54 -0.30 4.15
CA ALA A 21 -7.44 0.14 5.23
C ALA A 21 -8.46 -0.95 5.63
N ALA A 22 -9.01 -1.67 4.65
CA ALA A 22 -9.90 -2.81 4.88
C ALA A 22 -9.20 -4.00 5.58
N GLY A 23 -7.86 -4.03 5.64
CA GLY A 23 -7.07 -5.11 6.22
C GLY A 23 -6.73 -6.22 5.23
N ASN A 24 -6.73 -5.91 3.94
CA ASN A 24 -6.13 -6.77 2.93
C ASN A 24 -4.61 -6.60 2.93
N ILE A 25 -3.91 -7.71 2.71
CA ILE A 25 -2.50 -7.66 2.35
C ILE A 25 -2.47 -7.43 0.84
N MET A 26 -2.05 -6.23 0.41
CA MET A 26 -2.05 -5.88 -1.00
C MET A 26 -0.81 -6.43 -1.71
N ILE A 27 -1.03 -7.02 -2.89
CA ILE A 27 0.00 -7.33 -3.88
C ILE A 27 -0.30 -6.46 -5.11
N ALA A 28 0.57 -5.51 -5.43
CA ALA A 28 0.34 -4.54 -6.48
C ALA A 28 1.49 -4.47 -7.50
N SER A 29 1.25 -3.81 -8.63
CA SER A 29 2.28 -3.64 -9.66
C SER A 29 3.52 -2.95 -9.12
N ASP A 30 4.70 -3.45 -9.45
CA ASP A 30 5.99 -2.80 -9.15
C ASP A 30 6.27 -1.57 -10.05
N SER A 31 5.28 -0.69 -10.17
CA SER A 31 5.34 0.53 -10.97
C SER A 31 4.40 1.61 -10.42
N GLY A 32 4.60 2.86 -10.84
CA GLY A 32 3.70 3.97 -10.53
C GLY A 32 3.47 4.20 -9.03
N GLY A 33 2.29 4.72 -8.70
CA GLY A 33 1.87 5.05 -7.34
C GLY A 33 1.93 3.90 -6.33
N PRO A 34 1.54 2.65 -6.68
CA PRO A 34 1.71 1.51 -5.77
C PRO A 34 3.14 1.33 -5.27
N LYS A 35 4.14 1.47 -6.16
CA LYS A 35 5.56 1.36 -5.82
C LYS A 35 6.09 2.61 -5.13
N MET A 36 5.79 3.77 -5.68
CA MET A 36 6.46 5.03 -5.29
C MET A 36 5.86 5.64 -4.02
N ASP A 37 4.55 5.52 -3.84
CA ASP A 37 3.83 6.26 -2.81
C ASP A 37 3.26 5.34 -1.72
N ILE A 38 2.66 4.22 -2.11
CA ILE A 38 1.76 3.46 -1.22
C ILE A 38 2.48 2.32 -0.49
N LEU A 39 3.06 1.36 -1.22
CA LEU A 39 3.67 0.15 -0.65
C LEU A 39 5.16 0.32 -0.33
N HIS A 40 5.68 1.54 -0.48
CA HIS A 40 6.98 1.91 0.05
C HIS A 40 6.91 2.12 1.57
N SER A 41 7.60 1.28 2.33
CA SER A 41 7.72 1.48 3.77
C SER A 41 8.77 2.53 4.10
N LEU A 42 8.43 3.45 4.99
CA LEU A 42 9.39 4.41 5.58
C LEU A 42 10.36 3.72 6.55
N ASP A 43 9.99 2.54 7.05
CA ASP A 43 10.80 1.69 7.91
C ASP A 43 11.17 0.40 7.15
N PRO A 44 12.46 0.14 6.87
CA PRO A 44 12.90 -1.03 6.10
C PRO A 44 12.45 -2.36 6.67
N ASP A 45 12.27 -2.45 8.00
CA ASP A 45 11.89 -3.68 8.69
C ASP A 45 10.35 -3.90 8.69
N ARG A 46 9.59 -2.91 8.20
CA ARG A 46 8.13 -2.90 8.25
C ARG A 46 7.53 -3.17 6.88
N VAL A 47 6.90 -4.34 6.71
CA VAL A 47 6.21 -4.70 5.47
C VAL A 47 4.75 -4.24 5.52
N VAL A 48 4.32 -3.47 4.51
CA VAL A 48 2.94 -2.94 4.38
C VAL A 48 2.16 -3.56 3.21
N GLY A 49 2.82 -4.37 2.39
CA GLY A 49 2.29 -5.06 1.22
C GLY A 49 3.43 -5.57 0.35
N PHE A 50 3.11 -6.02 -0.86
CA PHE A 50 4.10 -6.59 -1.79
C PHE A 50 3.95 -6.00 -3.18
N LEU A 51 5.08 -5.90 -3.88
CA LEU A 51 5.14 -5.47 -5.27
C LEU A 51 5.47 -6.68 -6.16
N ALA A 52 4.90 -6.70 -7.36
CA ALA A 52 5.13 -7.73 -8.37
C ALA A 52 4.99 -7.15 -9.77
N ASP A 53 5.82 -7.62 -10.71
CA ASP A 53 5.82 -7.13 -12.09
C ASP A 53 5.33 -8.19 -13.10
N THR A 54 5.60 -9.48 -12.84
CA THR A 54 5.19 -10.59 -13.71
C THR A 54 4.17 -11.49 -13.02
N ALA A 55 3.40 -12.24 -13.82
CA ALA A 55 2.40 -13.19 -13.31
C ALA A 55 3.01 -14.21 -12.33
N GLU A 56 4.24 -14.65 -12.59
CA GLU A 56 5.00 -15.56 -11.73
C GLU A 56 5.29 -14.91 -10.37
N GLN A 57 5.73 -13.65 -10.35
CA GLN A 57 5.96 -12.93 -9.10
C GLN A 57 4.68 -12.72 -8.31
N TYR A 58 3.55 -12.42 -8.97
CA TYR A 58 2.25 -12.37 -8.29
C TYR A 58 1.91 -13.72 -7.64
N ALA A 59 2.09 -14.82 -8.38
CA ALA A 59 1.82 -16.16 -7.86
C ALA A 59 2.73 -16.50 -6.68
N GLU A 60 4.03 -16.20 -6.77
CA GLU A 60 4.99 -16.37 -5.67
C GLU A 60 4.56 -15.60 -4.43
N ARG A 61 4.24 -14.30 -4.57
CA ARG A 61 3.76 -13.47 -3.44
C ARG A 61 2.46 -13.99 -2.84
N MET A 62 1.54 -14.50 -3.66
CA MET A 62 0.31 -15.14 -3.17
C MET A 62 0.63 -16.39 -2.34
N VAL A 63 1.51 -17.27 -2.83
CA VAL A 63 1.93 -18.49 -2.11
C VAL A 63 2.64 -18.13 -0.81
N ASP A 64 3.56 -17.17 -0.84
CA ASP A 64 4.27 -16.67 0.34
C ASP A 64 3.27 -16.25 1.43
N VAL A 65 2.26 -15.45 1.07
CA VAL A 65 1.29 -14.92 2.04
C VAL A 65 0.27 -15.98 2.49
N ILE A 66 -0.24 -16.81 1.58
CA ILE A 66 -1.31 -17.79 1.89
C ILE A 66 -0.74 -18.99 2.63
N VAL A 67 0.37 -19.54 2.14
CA VAL A 67 0.94 -20.82 2.59
C VAL A 67 2.17 -20.60 3.44
N GLY A 68 3.07 -19.70 3.03
CA GLY A 68 4.37 -19.50 3.68
C GLY A 68 4.32 -18.76 5.02
N MET A 69 3.30 -17.93 5.23
CA MET A 69 3.15 -17.15 6.46
C MET A 69 2.19 -17.79 7.46
N ASP A 70 2.49 -17.63 8.76
CA ASP A 70 1.56 -17.91 9.82
C ASP A 70 0.54 -16.77 10.01
N ALA A 71 -0.49 -17.01 10.83
CA ALA A 71 -1.53 -16.01 11.08
C ALA A 71 -0.97 -14.72 11.68
N ARG A 72 -0.02 -14.84 12.62
CA ARG A 72 0.58 -13.69 13.31
C ARG A 72 1.38 -12.80 12.36
N SER A 73 2.12 -13.38 11.43
CA SER A 73 2.90 -12.63 10.45
C SER A 73 2.00 -11.91 9.47
N ARG A 74 0.92 -12.55 9.01
CA ARG A 74 -0.11 -11.87 8.22
C ARG A 74 -0.76 -10.72 8.97
N ASP A 75 -1.08 -10.90 10.25
CA ASP A 75 -1.74 -9.86 11.05
C ASP A 75 -0.81 -8.67 11.32
N ARG A 76 0.50 -8.91 11.50
CA ARG A 76 1.50 -7.84 11.55
C ARG A 76 1.50 -7.00 10.28
N ILE A 77 1.49 -7.62 9.10
CA ILE A 77 1.44 -6.91 7.82
C ILE A 77 0.13 -6.13 7.68
N ARG A 78 -1.01 -6.70 8.09
CA ARG A 78 -2.31 -6.00 8.03
C ARG A 78 -2.34 -4.77 8.93
N LEU A 79 -1.85 -4.88 10.16
CA LEU A 79 -1.76 -3.76 11.08
C LEU A 79 -0.84 -2.68 10.53
N ALA A 80 0.32 -3.09 10.00
CA ALA A 80 1.27 -2.18 9.37
C ALA A 80 0.65 -1.47 8.16
N ALA A 81 -0.08 -2.18 7.31
CA ALA A 81 -0.75 -1.63 6.13
C ALA A 81 -1.84 -0.63 6.52
N ARG A 82 -2.69 -0.95 7.50
CA ARG A 82 -3.73 -0.03 7.99
C ARG A 82 -3.16 1.27 8.54
N ASP A 83 -2.11 1.17 9.37
CA ASP A 83 -1.46 2.37 9.92
C ASP A 83 -0.76 3.18 8.82
N ALA A 84 -0.11 2.53 7.85
CA ALA A 84 0.49 3.22 6.71
C ALA A 84 -0.55 3.92 5.81
N ALA A 85 -1.76 3.38 5.71
CA ALA A 85 -2.86 3.97 4.94
C ALA A 85 -3.39 5.28 5.57
N LEU A 86 -3.20 5.49 6.88
CA LEU A 86 -3.63 6.73 7.56
C LEU A 86 -2.94 7.99 7.01
N ARG A 87 -1.75 7.86 6.41
CA ARG A 87 -1.06 8.96 5.71
C ARG A 87 -1.89 9.56 4.56
N PHE A 88 -2.82 8.77 4.01
CA PHE A 88 -3.69 9.15 2.90
C PHE A 88 -5.13 9.43 3.35
N SER A 89 -5.34 9.70 4.64
CA SER A 89 -6.65 10.10 5.17
C SER A 89 -7.09 11.45 4.65
N GLU A 90 -8.40 11.71 4.68
CA GLU A 90 -8.97 13.01 4.32
C GLU A 90 -8.43 14.14 5.22
N GLU A 91 -8.20 13.88 6.50
CA GLU A 91 -7.63 14.84 7.44
C GLU A 91 -6.21 15.27 7.03
N HIS A 92 -5.34 14.29 6.73
CA HIS A 92 -4.00 14.59 6.23
C HIS A 92 -4.05 15.28 4.87
N PHE A 93 -4.94 14.88 3.97
CA PHE A 93 -5.09 15.56 2.68
C PHE A 93 -5.49 17.03 2.85
N ALA A 94 -6.49 17.32 3.69
CA ALA A 94 -6.95 18.68 3.94
C ALA A 94 -5.86 19.56 4.55
N GLN A 95 -5.10 19.02 5.52
CA GLN A 95 -3.99 19.73 6.14
C GLN A 95 -2.89 20.07 5.11
N HIS A 96 -2.39 19.07 4.38
CA HIS A 96 -1.34 19.28 3.38
C HIS A 96 -1.79 20.21 2.24
N TRP A 97 -3.07 20.13 1.84
CA TRP A 97 -3.63 21.04 0.85
C TRP A 97 -3.58 22.50 1.32
N CYS A 98 -4.05 22.76 2.55
CA CYS A 98 -3.98 24.10 3.14
C CYS A 98 -2.54 24.61 3.24
N ASP A 99 -1.62 23.78 3.70
CA ASP A 99 -0.20 24.14 3.85
C ASP A 99 0.46 24.46 2.50
N ALA A 100 0.12 23.71 1.44
CA ALA A 100 0.66 23.91 0.10
C ALA A 100 0.14 25.20 -0.57
N ILE A 101 -1.11 25.57 -0.30
CA ILE A 101 -1.76 26.75 -0.90
C ILE A 101 -1.51 28.03 -0.10
N ALA A 102 -1.30 27.94 1.22
CA ALA A 102 -1.13 29.11 2.09
C ALA A 102 -0.12 30.16 1.57
N PRO A 103 1.06 29.80 1.01
CA PRO A 103 2.01 30.77 0.47
C PRO A 103 1.54 31.53 -0.77
N LEU A 104 0.51 31.05 -1.47
CA LEU A 104 0.00 31.63 -2.71
C LEU A 104 -1.16 32.63 -2.48
N VAL A 105 -1.71 32.67 -1.27
CA VAL A 105 -2.89 33.47 -0.90
C VAL A 105 -2.58 34.55 0.15
N GLN A 106 -1.31 34.74 0.51
CA GLN A 106 -0.81 35.84 1.35
C GLN A 106 -0.35 37.02 0.49
#